data_AF-A0A6A6AXV4-F1
#
_entry.id   AF-A0A6A6AXV4-F1
#
_cell.length_a   1.000
_cell.length_b   1.000
_cell.length_c   1.000
_cell.angle_alpha   90.00
_cell.angle_beta   90.00
_cell.angle_gamma   90.00
#
_symmetry.space_group_name_H-M   'P 1'
#
loop_
_entity.id
_entity.type
_entity.pdbx_description
1 polymer ?
#
loop_
_entity_poly.entity_id
_entity_poly.type
_entity_poly.pdbx_seq_one_letter_code
_entity_poly.pdbx_strand_id
1 'polypeptide(L)'
;MNPTTDLSSLLEKYANLPSKRQKPVPNTSQTPLEKSTEAATSPSQVHIHLELAPEVSSADTLVSAPTFVSDLEQTLQKGTTLSQYGDRNIVQLNNKTIVKHGLGLDCDEAHVMNYIHQVSKDIPLPRPLGAISIDHHTYIFMTLLEGNSLDKFWSSLSKEQKSSVQRQLSATLEKLRSLPLPSTYFGGGNIPSCKDTRKFTRSSQSTIQNEADFNQFLLSGPIIRYSQTYIQFLGSLLRTDHRIVMTHGDLHPRNIMVKIGTNGLVEVTGVVDWELGGAYPEYWEYVKALNTVSPIEEDDWSLYLPTKAIGEYGGDYCIDRLVGQLFC
;
A
#
# COMPACT_ATOMS: atom_id res chain seq x y z
N MET A 1 6.96 -39.32 -46.64
CA MET A 1 6.64 -38.44 -45.49
C MET A 1 7.94 -37.88 -44.97
N ASN A 2 7.89 -36.59 -44.67
CA ASN A 2 9.02 -35.68 -44.53
C ASN A 2 9.96 -35.98 -43.35
N PRO A 3 11.22 -35.56 -43.47
CA PRO A 3 12.26 -35.69 -42.45
C PRO A 3 12.20 -34.58 -41.40
N THR A 4 12.79 -34.89 -40.26
CA THR A 4 13.28 -33.99 -39.21
C THR A 4 13.83 -32.67 -39.75
N THR A 5 13.18 -31.55 -39.39
CA THR A 5 13.76 -30.21 -39.55
C THR A 5 14.48 -29.84 -38.27
N ASP A 6 15.80 -29.82 -38.41
CA ASP A 6 16.84 -29.53 -37.43
C ASP A 6 16.75 -28.09 -36.86
N LEU A 7 16.59 -27.98 -35.54
CA LEU A 7 16.59 -26.73 -34.76
C LEU A 7 17.87 -25.91 -34.95
N SER A 8 18.96 -26.53 -35.43
CA SER A 8 20.22 -25.86 -35.75
C SER A 8 20.10 -24.89 -36.94
N SER A 9 19.17 -25.16 -37.87
CA SER A 9 18.94 -24.31 -39.07
C SER A 9 18.22 -22.98 -38.76
N LEU A 10 17.50 -22.91 -37.63
CA LEU A 10 16.83 -21.69 -37.16
C LEU A 10 17.81 -20.72 -36.48
N LEU A 11 18.88 -21.24 -35.85
CA LEU A 11 19.88 -20.44 -35.15
C LEU A 11 20.88 -19.76 -36.09
N GLU A 12 21.23 -20.38 -37.23
CA GLU A 12 22.11 -19.77 -38.24
C GLU A 12 21.46 -18.57 -38.95
N LYS A 13 20.12 -18.50 -39.02
CA LYS A 13 19.40 -17.42 -39.70
C LYS A 13 19.46 -16.08 -38.97
N TYR A 14 19.76 -16.08 -37.67
CA TYR A 14 19.76 -14.87 -36.83
C TYR A 14 21.15 -14.43 -36.35
N ALA A 15 22.21 -15.18 -36.66
CA ALA A 15 23.58 -14.82 -36.30
C ALA A 15 24.24 -13.80 -37.26
N ASN A 16 23.68 -13.55 -38.45
CA ASN A 16 24.32 -12.80 -39.53
C ASN A 16 23.50 -11.60 -40.06
N LEU A 17 23.04 -10.70 -39.19
CA LEU A 17 22.59 -9.37 -39.62
C LEU A 17 23.50 -8.27 -39.06
N PRO A 18 24.12 -7.44 -39.93
CA PRO A 18 25.20 -6.55 -39.56
C PRO A 18 24.71 -5.31 -38.80
N SER A 19 25.33 -5.03 -37.66
CA SER A 19 25.25 -3.75 -36.96
C SER A 19 25.87 -2.64 -37.82
N LYS A 20 25.10 -1.62 -38.22
CA LYS A 20 25.65 -0.37 -38.76
C LYS A 20 25.62 0.77 -37.74
N ARG A 21 26.79 1.39 -37.61
CA ARG A 21 27.18 2.49 -36.72
C ARG A 21 26.59 3.85 -37.13
N GLN A 22 26.52 4.72 -36.12
CA GLN A 22 26.18 6.16 -36.07
C GLN A 22 26.95 7.08 -37.04
N LYS A 23 26.38 8.28 -37.33
CA LYS A 23 26.95 9.64 -37.08
C LYS A 23 26.01 10.81 -37.55
N PRO A 24 26.23 12.12 -37.20
CA PRO A 24 25.18 12.96 -36.59
C PRO A 24 24.99 14.44 -37.12
N VAL A 25 23.91 15.14 -36.65
CA VAL A 25 23.62 16.63 -36.51
C VAL A 25 23.43 17.47 -37.83
N PRO A 26 22.79 18.69 -37.95
CA PRO A 26 22.03 19.62 -37.04
C PRO A 26 20.62 20.18 -37.48
N ASN A 27 19.91 20.77 -36.49
CA ASN A 27 19.06 21.99 -36.44
C ASN A 27 18.25 22.50 -37.67
N THR A 28 16.92 22.70 -37.52
CA THR A 28 16.22 24.02 -37.35
C THR A 28 14.68 23.91 -37.36
N SER A 29 14.06 24.55 -36.38
CA SER A 29 12.82 25.36 -36.36
C SER A 29 11.58 25.05 -37.23
N GLN A 30 10.41 25.16 -36.57
CA GLN A 30 9.05 25.51 -37.03
C GLN A 30 8.03 24.37 -37.31
N THR A 31 7.05 24.26 -36.40
CA THR A 31 5.73 23.65 -36.56
C THR A 31 4.87 24.42 -37.58
N PRO A 32 3.95 23.75 -38.31
CA PRO A 32 2.58 23.55 -37.82
C PRO A 32 1.99 22.15 -38.04
N LEU A 33 0.98 21.83 -37.20
CA LEU A 33 0.20 20.59 -37.14
C LEU A 33 -0.35 20.12 -38.50
N GLU A 34 -0.12 18.85 -38.84
CA GLU A 34 -1.05 18.03 -39.63
C GLU A 34 -1.11 16.56 -39.14
N LYS A 35 -2.33 16.18 -38.73
CA LYS A 35 -2.97 14.86 -38.69
C LYS A 35 -2.12 13.59 -38.61
N SER A 36 -2.16 12.99 -37.41
CA SER A 36 -2.44 11.57 -37.14
C SER A 36 -2.01 10.57 -38.23
N THR A 37 -0.79 10.06 -38.07
CA THR A 37 -0.36 8.77 -38.57
C THR A 37 -0.09 7.86 -37.38
N GLU A 38 -0.56 6.62 -37.51
CA GLU A 38 -0.56 5.54 -36.51
C GLU A 38 0.71 5.53 -35.66
N ALA A 39 0.55 5.83 -34.37
CA ALA A 39 1.59 5.58 -33.39
C ALA A 39 1.77 4.05 -33.33
N ALA A 40 2.88 3.57 -33.87
CA ALA A 40 3.39 2.26 -33.51
C ALA A 40 3.54 2.24 -31.99
N THR A 41 2.60 1.59 -31.30
CA THR A 41 2.62 1.42 -29.86
C THR A 41 3.88 0.64 -29.50
N SER A 42 4.85 1.34 -28.89
CA SER A 42 5.94 0.67 -28.19
C SER A 42 5.35 -0.35 -27.22
N PRO A 43 5.89 -1.57 -27.14
CA PRO A 43 5.36 -2.58 -26.23
C PRO A 43 5.41 -2.04 -24.79
N SER A 44 4.27 -2.08 -24.09
CA SER A 44 4.17 -1.65 -22.70
C SER A 44 5.23 -2.34 -21.85
N GLN A 45 5.90 -1.55 -21.01
CA GLN A 45 6.98 -2.06 -20.17
C GLN A 45 6.38 -2.67 -18.91
N VAL A 46 6.53 -3.99 -18.75
CA VAL A 46 6.08 -4.71 -17.54
C VAL A 46 7.22 -4.78 -16.53
N HIS A 47 6.95 -4.30 -15.32
CA HIS A 47 7.85 -4.37 -14.18
C HIS A 47 7.23 -5.25 -13.10
N ILE A 48 7.98 -6.25 -12.63
CA ILE A 48 7.54 -7.14 -11.54
C ILE A 48 8.15 -6.62 -10.24
N HIS A 49 7.28 -6.22 -9.30
CA HIS A 49 7.68 -5.75 -7.96
C HIS A 49 7.64 -6.89 -6.93
N LEU A 50 6.65 -7.77 -7.05
CA LEU A 50 6.54 -8.99 -6.27
C LEU A 50 6.09 -10.12 -7.20
N GLU A 51 6.75 -11.27 -7.10
CA GLU A 51 6.47 -12.43 -7.96
C GLU A 51 4.99 -12.83 -7.91
N LEU A 52 4.41 -13.09 -9.08
CA LEU A 52 3.01 -13.48 -9.21
C LEU A 52 2.85 -14.93 -8.73
N ALA A 53 1.93 -15.15 -7.79
CA ALA A 53 1.61 -16.47 -7.28
C ALA A 53 0.97 -17.33 -8.38
N PRO A 54 1.08 -18.68 -8.32
CA PRO A 54 0.51 -19.59 -9.30
C PRO A 54 -0.96 -19.34 -9.61
N GLU A 55 -1.76 -18.95 -8.62
CA GLU A 55 -3.19 -18.69 -8.80
C GLU A 55 -3.50 -17.43 -9.63
N VAL A 56 -2.51 -16.55 -9.78
CA VAL A 56 -2.53 -15.36 -10.66
C VAL A 56 -1.79 -15.63 -11.95
N SER A 57 -0.70 -16.42 -11.91
CA SER A 57 0.14 -16.75 -13.06
C SER A 57 -0.35 -17.92 -13.91
N SER A 58 -1.32 -18.72 -13.44
CA SER A 58 -1.94 -19.83 -14.18
C SER A 58 -3.07 -19.38 -15.13
N ALA A 59 -3.30 -18.08 -15.27
CA ALA A 59 -3.76 -17.56 -16.55
C ALA A 59 -2.55 -17.67 -17.49
N ASP A 60 -2.62 -18.50 -18.53
CA ASP A 60 -1.56 -18.95 -19.46
C ASP A 60 -0.73 -17.86 -20.20
N THR A 61 -0.60 -16.65 -19.66
CA THR A 61 -0.32 -15.44 -20.44
C THR A 61 1.09 -14.87 -20.32
N LEU A 62 1.97 -15.42 -19.49
CA LEU A 62 3.28 -14.79 -19.21
C LEU A 62 4.40 -15.10 -20.22
N VAL A 63 4.10 -15.66 -21.39
CA VAL A 63 5.13 -15.92 -22.43
C VAL A 63 5.16 -14.83 -23.52
N SER A 64 4.24 -13.87 -23.52
CA SER A 64 4.27 -12.72 -24.43
C SER A 64 3.61 -11.48 -23.80
N ALA A 65 4.38 -10.39 -23.64
CA ALA A 65 3.93 -9.13 -23.03
C ALA A 65 2.61 -8.57 -23.63
N PRO A 66 2.38 -8.54 -24.95
CA PRO A 66 1.14 -7.98 -25.50
C PRO A 66 -0.13 -8.80 -25.18
N THR A 67 -0.06 -10.13 -25.05
CA THR A 67 -1.23 -10.95 -24.69
C THR A 67 -1.57 -10.83 -23.20
N PHE A 68 -0.55 -10.64 -22.35
CA PHE A 68 -0.74 -10.48 -20.90
C PHE A 68 -1.57 -9.24 -20.57
N VAL A 69 -1.27 -8.09 -21.19
CA VAL A 69 -1.99 -6.83 -20.95
C VAL A 69 -3.45 -6.96 -21.34
N SER A 70 -3.74 -7.49 -22.53
CA SER A 70 -5.12 -7.66 -23.00
C SER A 70 -5.94 -8.62 -22.13
N ASP A 71 -5.33 -9.69 -21.65
CA ASP A 71 -6.00 -10.67 -20.78
C ASP A 71 -6.27 -10.09 -19.40
N LEU A 72 -5.34 -9.30 -18.86
CA LEU A 72 -5.52 -8.59 -17.60
C LEU A 72 -6.66 -7.57 -17.69
N GLU A 73 -6.70 -6.76 -18.75
CA GLU A 73 -7.79 -5.81 -19.00
C GLU A 73 -9.14 -6.52 -19.11
N GLN A 74 -9.21 -7.62 -19.85
CA GLN A 74 -10.44 -8.40 -19.98
C GLN A 74 -10.88 -9.00 -18.63
N THR A 75 -9.92 -9.46 -17.83
CA THR A 75 -10.17 -10.01 -16.49
C THR A 75 -10.70 -8.95 -15.54
N LEU A 76 -10.14 -7.73 -15.58
CA LEU A 76 -10.62 -6.58 -14.82
C LEU A 76 -12.04 -6.17 -15.22
N GLN A 77 -12.34 -6.13 -16.52
CA GLN A 77 -13.68 -5.78 -17.04
C GLN A 77 -14.76 -6.78 -16.63
N LYS A 78 -14.40 -8.07 -16.47
CA LYS A 78 -15.32 -9.12 -16.00
C LYS A 78 -15.46 -9.14 -14.47
N GLY A 79 -14.51 -8.52 -13.76
CA GLY A 79 -14.50 -8.46 -12.30
C GLY A 79 -15.59 -7.55 -11.74
N THR A 80 -15.82 -7.66 -10.43
CA THR A 80 -16.75 -6.80 -9.70
C THR A 80 -15.99 -5.68 -9.01
N THR A 81 -16.24 -4.42 -9.37
CA THR A 81 -15.65 -3.26 -8.70
C THR A 81 -16.19 -3.14 -7.27
N LEU A 82 -15.31 -3.29 -6.28
CA LEU A 82 -15.64 -3.13 -4.86
C LEU A 82 -15.55 -1.67 -4.41
N SER A 83 -14.59 -0.92 -4.96
CA SER A 83 -14.43 0.51 -4.70
C SER A 83 -13.68 1.22 -5.83
N GLN A 84 -13.95 2.52 -5.97
CA GLN A 84 -13.28 3.40 -6.93
C GLN A 84 -13.12 4.79 -6.29
N TYR A 85 -11.88 5.30 -6.25
CA TYR A 85 -11.56 6.63 -5.77
C TYR A 85 -10.47 7.26 -6.65
N GLY A 86 -10.87 8.22 -7.49
CA GLY A 86 -10.00 8.73 -8.55
C GLY A 86 -9.52 7.59 -9.46
N ASP A 87 -8.21 7.51 -9.65
CA ASP A 87 -7.58 6.46 -10.47
C ASP A 87 -7.35 5.13 -9.71
N ARG A 88 -7.65 5.08 -8.41
CA ARG A 88 -7.51 3.87 -7.59
C ARG A 88 -8.79 3.04 -7.64
N ASN A 89 -8.65 1.77 -7.99
CA ASN A 89 -9.74 0.82 -8.15
C ASN A 89 -9.42 -0.45 -7.37
N ILE A 90 -10.43 -1.02 -6.71
CA ILE A 90 -10.37 -2.35 -6.12
C ILE A 90 -11.39 -3.22 -6.87
N VAL A 91 -10.89 -4.24 -7.56
CA VAL A 91 -11.71 -5.15 -8.37
C VAL A 91 -11.59 -6.55 -7.82
N GLN A 92 -12.72 -7.18 -7.52
CA GLN A 92 -12.81 -8.60 -7.20
C GLN A 92 -12.79 -9.39 -8.50
N LEU A 93 -11.75 -10.20 -8.70
CA LEU A 93 -11.59 -11.02 -9.90
C LEU A 93 -12.37 -12.34 -9.83
N ASN A 94 -12.46 -12.91 -8.63
CA ASN A 94 -13.19 -14.14 -8.35
C ASN A 94 -13.50 -14.24 -6.83
N ASN A 95 -13.96 -15.39 -6.35
CA ASN A 95 -14.30 -15.59 -4.94
C ASN A 95 -13.10 -15.63 -3.96
N LYS A 96 -11.86 -15.53 -4.45
CA LYS A 96 -10.64 -15.63 -3.66
C LYS A 96 -9.63 -14.51 -3.93
N THR A 97 -9.74 -13.80 -5.04
CA THR A 97 -8.72 -12.85 -5.50
C THR A 97 -9.33 -11.47 -5.72
N ILE A 98 -8.65 -10.46 -5.20
CA ILE A 98 -8.87 -9.05 -5.52
C ILE A 98 -7.60 -8.45 -6.12
N VAL A 99 -7.78 -7.37 -6.87
CA VAL A 99 -6.69 -6.54 -7.37
C VAL A 99 -6.96 -5.08 -7.04
N LYS A 100 -6.01 -4.45 -6.35
CA LYS A 100 -5.94 -3.00 -6.17
C LYS A 100 -5.07 -2.46 -7.30
N HIS A 101 -5.60 -1.55 -8.12
CA HIS A 101 -4.85 -0.99 -9.23
C HIS A 101 -5.12 0.49 -9.44
N GLY A 102 -4.13 1.21 -9.95
CA GLY A 102 -4.28 2.63 -10.26
C GLY A 102 -3.01 3.27 -10.82
N LEU A 103 -3.17 4.49 -11.33
CA LEU A 103 -2.05 5.31 -11.79
C LEU A 103 -1.19 5.75 -10.60
N GLY A 104 0.12 5.53 -10.69
CA GLY A 104 1.09 5.99 -9.69
C GLY A 104 0.89 5.41 -8.28
N LEU A 105 0.20 4.27 -8.15
CA LEU A 105 0.09 3.55 -6.88
C LEU A 105 1.45 2.92 -6.53
N ASP A 106 1.94 3.17 -5.32
CA ASP A 106 3.15 2.53 -4.81
C ASP A 106 2.89 1.07 -4.44
N CYS A 107 3.95 0.25 -4.41
CA CYS A 107 3.86 -1.17 -4.08
C CYS A 107 4.13 -1.44 -2.59
N ASP A 108 4.17 -0.43 -1.71
CA ASP A 108 4.62 -0.65 -0.33
C ASP A 108 3.68 -1.57 0.44
N GLU A 109 2.37 -1.45 0.20
CA GLU A 109 1.35 -2.36 0.73
C GLU A 109 1.70 -3.83 0.45
N ALA A 110 2.09 -4.15 -0.80
CA ALA A 110 2.45 -5.51 -1.19
C ALA A 110 3.67 -6.03 -0.42
N HIS A 111 4.69 -5.19 -0.24
CA HIS A 111 5.92 -5.54 0.48
C HIS A 111 5.67 -5.73 1.98
N VAL A 112 4.88 -4.86 2.60
CA VAL A 112 4.51 -4.97 4.02
C VAL A 112 3.72 -6.24 4.27
N MET A 113 2.68 -6.50 3.47
CA MET A 113 1.89 -7.74 3.59
C MET A 113 2.77 -8.97 3.36
N ASN A 114 3.68 -8.94 2.38
CA ASN A 114 4.57 -10.06 2.09
C ASN A 114 5.51 -10.35 3.25
N TYR A 115 6.11 -9.30 3.83
CA TYR A 115 6.97 -9.45 5.01
C TYR A 115 6.20 -10.09 6.18
N ILE A 116 5.05 -9.53 6.54
CA ILE A 116 4.25 -10.04 7.66
C ILE A 116 3.86 -11.51 7.40
N HIS A 117 3.45 -11.84 6.18
CA HIS A 117 3.07 -13.20 5.80
C HIS A 117 4.25 -14.20 5.85
N GLN A 118 5.48 -13.74 5.61
CA GLN A 118 6.68 -14.57 5.72
C GLN A 118 7.02 -14.89 7.18
N VAL A 119 6.88 -13.93 8.08
CA VAL A 119 7.28 -14.08 9.49
C VAL A 119 6.15 -14.55 10.42
N SER A 120 4.89 -14.48 9.98
CA SER A 120 3.73 -14.87 10.78
C SER A 120 2.55 -15.36 9.94
N LYS A 121 1.88 -16.40 10.43
CA LYS A 121 0.58 -16.88 9.92
C LYS A 121 -0.60 -16.50 10.81
N ASP A 122 -0.31 -15.87 11.94
CA ASP A 122 -1.27 -15.56 12.99
C ASP A 122 -1.93 -14.19 12.83
N ILE A 123 -1.44 -13.37 11.91
CA ILE A 123 -1.96 -12.02 11.66
C ILE A 123 -2.93 -12.11 10.49
N PRO A 124 -4.23 -11.86 10.71
CA PRO A 124 -5.22 -11.94 9.65
C PRO A 124 -5.13 -10.71 8.74
N LEU A 125 -4.56 -10.90 7.56
CA LEU A 125 -4.39 -9.88 6.51
C LEU A 125 -4.48 -10.54 5.12
N PRO A 126 -4.72 -9.80 4.02
CA PRO A 126 -4.70 -10.35 2.68
C PRO A 126 -3.35 -10.98 2.34
N ARG A 127 -3.32 -12.26 1.95
CA ARG A 127 -2.09 -12.83 1.42
C ARG A 127 -1.76 -12.15 0.09
N PRO A 128 -0.57 -11.57 -0.07
CA PRO A 128 -0.17 -10.99 -1.35
C PRO A 128 0.01 -12.12 -2.37
N LEU A 129 -0.51 -11.89 -3.58
CA LEU A 129 -0.44 -12.80 -4.72
C LEU A 129 0.46 -12.26 -5.84
N GLY A 130 1.12 -11.13 -5.59
CA GLY A 130 2.07 -10.50 -6.50
C GLY A 130 1.73 -9.05 -6.80
N ALA A 131 2.71 -8.33 -7.35
CA ALA A 131 2.56 -6.92 -7.69
C ALA A 131 3.38 -6.60 -8.93
N ILE A 132 2.74 -5.92 -9.88
CA ILE A 132 3.34 -5.53 -11.16
C ILE A 132 2.96 -4.10 -11.52
N SER A 133 3.77 -3.47 -12.36
CA SER A 133 3.42 -2.23 -13.03
C SER A 133 3.53 -2.41 -14.53
N ILE A 134 2.55 -1.89 -15.26
CA ILE A 134 2.53 -1.82 -16.71
C ILE A 134 2.52 -0.33 -17.04
N ASP A 135 3.62 0.15 -17.59
CA ASP A 135 3.88 1.58 -17.80
C ASP A 135 3.74 2.37 -16.48
N HIS A 136 2.70 3.20 -16.33
CA HIS A 136 2.45 4.01 -15.12
C HIS A 136 1.31 3.46 -14.23
N HIS A 137 0.79 2.29 -14.57
CA HIS A 137 -0.33 1.66 -13.87
C HIS A 137 0.16 0.49 -13.03
N THR A 138 -0.06 0.55 -11.72
CA THR A 138 0.34 -0.52 -10.79
C THR A 138 -0.85 -1.41 -10.47
N TYR A 139 -0.59 -2.70 -10.31
CA TYR A 139 -1.55 -3.74 -9.95
C TYR A 139 -1.00 -4.55 -8.79
N ILE A 140 -1.74 -4.60 -7.68
CA ILE A 140 -1.41 -5.39 -6.49
C ILE A 140 -2.49 -6.46 -6.33
N PHE A 141 -2.11 -7.72 -6.51
CA PHE A 141 -2.99 -8.87 -6.36
C PHE A 141 -2.89 -9.40 -4.93
N MET A 142 -4.03 -9.74 -4.35
CA MET A 142 -4.10 -10.28 -2.99
C MET A 142 -5.35 -11.12 -2.80
N THR A 143 -5.38 -11.92 -1.73
CA THR A 143 -6.56 -12.72 -1.41
C THR A 143 -7.72 -11.86 -0.89
N LEU A 144 -8.94 -12.17 -1.31
CA LEU A 144 -10.16 -11.63 -0.73
C LEU A 144 -10.33 -12.14 0.72
N LEU A 145 -10.50 -11.23 1.68
CA LEU A 145 -10.90 -11.59 3.03
C LEU A 145 -12.42 -11.76 3.12
N GLU A 146 -12.86 -12.69 3.97
CA GLU A 146 -14.28 -12.94 4.21
C GLU A 146 -14.94 -11.75 4.93
N GLY A 147 -16.22 -11.53 4.66
CA GLY A 147 -17.04 -10.55 5.38
C GLY A 147 -17.06 -9.18 4.72
N ASN A 148 -17.27 -8.16 5.53
CA ASN A 148 -17.45 -6.77 5.10
C ASN A 148 -16.64 -5.84 6.00
N SER A 149 -16.38 -4.62 5.53
CA SER A 149 -15.73 -3.59 6.33
C SER A 149 -16.59 -3.23 7.57
N LEU A 150 -15.92 -3.01 8.71
CA LEU A 150 -16.54 -2.80 10.02
C LEU A 150 -17.36 -1.51 10.08
N ASP A 151 -16.92 -0.47 9.37
CA ASP A 151 -17.62 0.83 9.26
C ASP A 151 -19.10 0.69 8.87
N LYS A 152 -19.42 -0.27 7.98
CA LYS A 152 -20.79 -0.53 7.51
C LYS A 152 -21.75 -0.98 8.61
N PHE A 153 -21.22 -1.55 9.70
CA PHE A 153 -22.03 -2.09 10.80
C PHE A 153 -21.78 -1.38 12.13
N TRP A 154 -20.70 -0.60 12.24
CA TRP A 154 -20.20 -0.08 13.51
C TRP A 154 -21.28 0.62 14.35
N SER A 155 -22.05 1.51 13.73
CA SER A 155 -23.15 2.25 14.40
C SER A 155 -24.29 1.34 14.89
N SER A 156 -24.46 0.16 14.30
CA SER A 156 -25.49 -0.82 14.67
C SER A 156 -25.04 -1.82 15.74
N LEU A 157 -23.74 -1.89 16.04
CA LEU A 157 -23.20 -2.84 17.01
C LEU A 157 -23.54 -2.44 18.44
N SER A 158 -23.92 -3.43 19.26
CA SER A 158 -24.01 -3.28 20.71
C SER A 158 -22.64 -2.98 21.34
N LYS A 159 -22.65 -2.42 22.54
CA LYS A 159 -21.43 -2.17 23.32
C LYS A 159 -20.60 -3.44 23.51
N GLU A 160 -21.26 -4.56 23.78
CA GLU A 160 -20.63 -5.87 23.98
C GLU A 160 -19.94 -6.36 22.70
N GLN A 161 -20.57 -6.17 21.53
CA GLN A 161 -19.98 -6.50 20.23
C GLN A 161 -18.78 -5.60 19.91
N LYS A 162 -18.89 -4.28 20.14
CA LYS A 162 -17.77 -3.32 19.97
C LYS A 162 -16.59 -3.69 20.86
N SER A 163 -16.83 -3.99 22.14
CA SER A 163 -15.78 -4.47 23.05
C SER A 163 -15.20 -5.83 22.64
N SER A 164 -16.00 -6.70 21.99
CA SER A 164 -15.49 -7.95 21.43
C SER A 164 -14.53 -7.71 20.26
N VAL A 165 -14.87 -6.79 19.36
CA VAL A 165 -14.01 -6.38 18.24
C VAL A 165 -12.72 -5.76 18.77
N GLN A 166 -12.80 -4.83 19.72
CA GLN A 166 -11.64 -4.22 20.38
C GLN A 166 -10.67 -5.27 20.96
N ARG A 167 -11.20 -6.33 21.60
CA ARG A 167 -10.38 -7.40 22.16
C ARG A 167 -9.67 -8.24 21.09
N GLN A 168 -10.37 -8.56 20.00
CA GLN A 168 -9.80 -9.28 18.86
C GLN A 168 -8.69 -8.47 18.20
N LEU A 169 -8.92 -7.17 17.96
CA LEU A 169 -7.92 -6.25 17.43
C LEU A 169 -6.72 -6.12 18.36
N SER A 170 -6.95 -6.04 19.69
CA SER A 170 -5.86 -6.00 20.66
C SER A 170 -4.96 -7.23 20.55
N ALA A 171 -5.54 -8.42 20.48
CA ALA A 171 -4.76 -9.66 20.31
C ALA A 171 -3.97 -9.66 18.98
N THR A 172 -4.57 -9.21 17.89
CA THR A 172 -3.90 -9.12 16.57
C THR A 172 -2.73 -8.13 16.59
N LEU A 173 -2.92 -6.95 17.20
CA LEU A 173 -1.92 -5.89 17.22
C LEU A 173 -0.80 -6.14 18.23
N GLU A 174 -1.09 -6.82 19.35
CA GLU A 174 -0.05 -7.35 20.26
C GLU A 174 0.90 -8.28 19.49
N LYS A 175 0.35 -9.18 18.67
CA LYS A 175 1.15 -10.08 17.81
C LYS A 175 1.92 -9.31 16.74
N LEU A 176 1.28 -8.37 16.05
CA LEU A 176 1.93 -7.53 15.05
C LEU A 176 3.16 -6.81 15.62
N ARG A 177 3.01 -6.18 16.79
CA ARG A 177 4.10 -5.45 17.46
C ARG A 177 5.22 -6.35 17.98
N SER A 178 4.96 -7.64 18.16
CA SER A 178 5.95 -8.63 18.58
C SER A 178 6.79 -9.20 17.43
N LEU A 179 6.42 -8.91 16.17
CA LEU A 179 7.18 -9.37 15.02
C LEU A 179 8.60 -8.76 15.02
N PRO A 180 9.58 -9.45 14.43
CA PRO A 180 10.82 -8.80 14.07
C PRO A 180 10.55 -7.60 13.15
N LEU A 181 11.49 -6.66 13.13
CA LEU A 181 11.45 -5.56 12.17
C LEU A 181 12.05 -6.03 10.83
N PRO A 182 11.52 -5.58 9.67
CA PRO A 182 12.03 -5.96 8.36
C PRO A 182 13.43 -5.37 8.09
N SER A 183 13.77 -4.27 8.74
CA SER A 183 15.06 -3.60 8.61
C SER A 183 15.38 -2.75 9.84
N THR A 184 16.59 -2.20 9.90
CA THR A 184 16.98 -1.19 10.90
C THR A 184 16.42 0.20 10.61
N TYR A 185 15.87 0.43 9.40
CA TYR A 185 15.29 1.69 8.97
C TYR A 185 13.77 1.69 9.18
N PHE A 186 13.21 2.86 9.45
CA PHE A 186 11.79 3.02 9.71
C PHE A 186 11.00 3.09 8.40
N GLY A 187 9.71 2.81 8.48
CA GLY A 187 8.78 2.85 7.37
C GLY A 187 8.42 1.49 6.79
N GLY A 188 7.72 1.52 5.66
CA GLY A 188 7.30 0.36 4.88
C GLY A 188 7.93 0.34 3.50
N GLY A 189 7.66 -0.72 2.74
CA GLY A 189 8.17 -0.89 1.37
C GLY A 189 9.46 -1.72 1.26
N ASN A 190 9.87 -2.00 0.02
CA ASN A 190 11.12 -2.72 -0.27
C ASN A 190 12.35 -1.89 0.13
N ILE A 191 12.30 -0.59 -0.18
CA ILE A 191 13.21 0.41 0.34
C ILE A 191 12.42 1.17 1.40
N PRO A 192 12.72 0.98 2.70
CA PRO A 192 11.93 1.55 3.78
C PRO A 192 11.77 3.07 3.63
N SER A 193 10.52 3.53 3.59
CA SER A 193 10.17 4.94 3.62
C SER A 193 9.05 5.20 4.61
N CYS A 194 9.20 6.25 5.43
CA CYS A 194 8.13 6.67 6.33
C CYS A 194 7.11 7.49 5.55
N LYS A 195 5.83 7.20 5.78
CA LYS A 195 4.72 7.98 5.26
C LYS A 195 3.99 8.68 6.39
N ASP A 196 3.56 9.90 6.10
CA ASP A 196 2.73 10.70 6.98
C ASP A 196 1.57 11.30 6.19
N THR A 197 0.40 10.70 6.37
CA THR A 197 -0.85 11.16 5.77
C THR A 197 -1.56 12.12 6.73
N ARG A 198 -1.77 13.33 6.24
CA ARG A 198 -2.61 14.36 6.86
C ARG A 198 -3.63 14.84 5.84
N LYS A 199 -3.55 16.09 5.37
CA LYS A 199 -4.30 16.55 4.19
C LYS A 199 -3.80 15.89 2.90
N PHE A 200 -2.49 15.65 2.83
CA PHE A 200 -1.81 14.94 1.76
C PHE A 200 -0.84 13.94 2.38
N THR A 201 -0.52 12.87 1.65
CA THR A 201 0.51 11.91 2.04
C THR A 201 1.88 12.45 1.68
N ARG A 202 2.80 12.40 2.64
CA ARG A 202 4.21 12.77 2.47
C ARG A 202 5.07 11.55 2.73
N SER A 203 6.11 11.35 1.92
CA SER A 203 7.07 10.27 2.10
C SER A 203 8.45 10.83 2.41
N SER A 204 9.19 10.16 3.29
CA SER A 204 10.57 10.51 3.59
C SER A 204 11.45 10.41 2.35
N GLN A 205 12.23 11.46 2.06
CA GLN A 205 13.13 11.50 0.90
C GLN A 205 14.47 10.79 1.17
N SER A 206 14.75 10.50 2.43
CA SER A 206 15.94 9.78 2.90
C SER A 206 15.52 8.68 3.86
N THR A 207 16.41 7.72 4.04
CA THR A 207 16.25 6.67 5.05
C THR A 207 16.19 7.26 6.45
N ILE A 208 15.29 6.76 7.29
CA ILE A 208 15.11 7.17 8.69
C ILE A 208 15.67 6.05 9.57
N GLN A 209 16.67 6.35 10.40
CA GLN A 209 17.36 5.34 11.20
C GLN A 209 16.92 5.31 12.66
N ASN A 210 16.41 6.43 13.15
CA ASN A 210 16.03 6.60 14.54
C ASN A 210 14.87 7.60 14.67
N GLU A 211 14.34 7.72 15.87
CA GLU A 211 13.19 8.58 16.13
C GLU A 211 13.51 10.08 16.00
N ALA A 212 14.76 10.50 16.21
CA ALA A 212 15.15 11.89 15.95
C ALA A 212 15.08 12.23 14.45
N ASP A 213 15.52 11.32 13.57
CA ASP A 213 15.36 11.46 12.12
C ASP A 213 13.87 11.49 11.73
N PHE A 214 13.06 10.64 12.37
CA PHE A 214 11.62 10.62 12.16
C PHE A 214 10.97 11.95 12.55
N ASN A 215 11.35 12.53 13.68
CA ASN A 215 10.89 13.84 14.12
C ASN A 215 11.29 14.95 13.14
N GLN A 216 12.51 14.91 12.60
CA GLN A 216 12.93 15.84 11.53
C GLN A 216 12.05 15.69 10.29
N PHE A 217 11.73 14.46 9.88
CA PHE A 217 10.80 14.20 8.79
C PHE A 217 9.41 14.82 9.08
N LEU A 218 8.85 14.62 10.27
CA LEU A 218 7.55 15.17 10.64
C LEU A 218 7.49 16.71 10.55
N LEU A 219 8.58 17.37 10.94
CA LEU A 219 8.73 18.83 10.94
C LEU A 219 9.16 19.42 9.59
N SER A 220 9.70 18.59 8.70
CA SER A 220 10.10 19.00 7.35
C SER A 220 8.89 19.13 6.41
N GLY A 221 9.02 19.85 5.30
CA GLY A 221 8.00 19.90 4.26
C GLY A 221 8.25 20.99 3.21
N PRO A 222 7.63 20.89 2.02
CA PRO A 222 7.91 21.79 0.91
C PRO A 222 7.38 23.23 1.16
N ILE A 223 6.37 23.38 2.01
CA ILE A 223 5.76 24.66 2.34
C ILE A 223 5.61 24.73 3.86
N ILE A 224 6.64 25.25 4.54
CA ILE A 224 6.55 25.57 5.96
C ILE A 224 6.35 27.09 6.08
N ARG A 225 5.18 27.51 6.54
CA ARG A 225 4.81 28.93 6.70
C ARG A 225 5.23 29.52 8.04
N TYR A 226 5.76 28.70 8.93
CA TYR A 226 6.08 29.05 10.31
C TYR A 226 7.57 29.37 10.47
N SER A 227 7.90 30.19 11.47
CA SER A 227 9.28 30.58 11.74
C SER A 227 10.12 29.40 12.22
N GLN A 228 11.43 29.45 11.97
CA GLN A 228 12.35 28.41 12.44
C GLN A 228 12.30 28.23 13.96
N THR A 229 12.12 29.31 14.73
CA THR A 229 11.97 29.26 16.18
C THR A 229 10.75 28.46 16.61
N TYR A 230 9.62 28.58 15.90
CA TYR A 230 8.42 27.80 16.19
C TYR A 230 8.62 26.31 15.87
N ILE A 231 9.29 26.00 14.75
CA ILE A 231 9.64 24.61 14.40
C ILE A 231 10.57 23.99 15.46
N GLN A 232 11.56 24.75 15.93
CA GLN A 232 12.45 24.31 17.03
C GLN A 232 11.69 24.09 18.34
N PHE A 233 10.74 24.97 18.67
CA PHE A 233 9.86 24.79 19.81
C PHE A 233 9.04 23.49 19.67
N LEU A 234 8.39 23.25 18.55
CA LEU A 234 7.65 21.99 18.32
C LEU A 234 8.58 20.77 18.40
N GLY A 235 9.78 20.85 17.82
CA GLY A 235 10.77 19.78 17.90
C GLY A 235 11.21 19.48 19.32
N SER A 236 11.23 20.47 20.22
CA SER A 236 11.55 20.25 21.64
C SER A 236 10.46 19.50 22.41
N LEU A 237 9.25 19.40 21.86
CA LEU A 237 8.14 18.64 22.45
C LEU A 237 8.16 17.17 22.02
N LEU A 238 8.80 16.83 20.89
CA LEU A 238 8.82 15.48 20.36
C LEU A 238 9.82 14.60 21.11
N ARG A 239 9.36 13.42 21.53
CA ARG A 239 10.15 12.40 22.23
C ARG A 239 11.03 11.60 21.26
N THR A 240 12.02 10.89 21.81
CA THR A 240 12.99 10.09 21.03
C THR A 240 13.33 8.74 21.68
N ASP A 241 12.52 8.33 22.66
CA ASP A 241 12.72 7.17 23.52
C ASP A 241 11.62 6.09 23.34
N HIS A 242 10.85 6.16 22.25
CA HIS A 242 9.83 5.15 21.96
C HIS A 242 10.45 3.89 21.36
N ARG A 243 9.80 2.75 21.62
CA ARG A 243 10.13 1.50 20.94
C ARG A 243 9.68 1.57 19.50
N ILE A 244 10.42 0.90 18.62
CA ILE A 244 10.07 0.77 17.21
C ILE A 244 9.42 -0.59 17.00
N VAL A 245 8.22 -0.57 16.45
CA VAL A 245 7.36 -1.76 16.29
C VAL A 245 6.71 -1.74 14.91
N MET A 246 6.21 -2.89 14.46
CA MET A 246 5.34 -2.92 13.29
C MET A 246 3.99 -2.26 13.61
N THR A 247 3.57 -1.34 12.74
CA THR A 247 2.29 -0.63 12.80
C THR A 247 1.53 -0.79 11.47
N HIS A 248 0.20 -0.75 11.53
CA HIS A 248 -0.68 -0.65 10.37
C HIS A 248 -0.69 0.77 9.81
N GLY A 249 -0.75 1.80 10.66
CA GLY A 249 -0.63 3.21 10.25
C GLY A 249 -1.90 3.84 9.66
N ASP A 250 -2.92 3.05 9.34
CA ASP A 250 -4.28 3.53 8.97
C ASP A 250 -5.40 2.71 9.64
N LEU A 251 -5.31 2.44 10.95
CA LEU A 251 -6.24 1.55 11.66
C LEU A 251 -7.63 2.20 11.89
N HIS A 252 -8.50 2.08 10.89
CA HIS A 252 -9.87 2.62 10.89
C HIS A 252 -10.90 1.53 10.60
N PRO A 253 -12.19 1.69 10.98
CA PRO A 253 -13.23 0.68 10.76
C PRO A 253 -13.37 0.24 9.30
N ARG A 254 -13.15 1.14 8.34
CA ARG A 254 -13.16 0.82 6.89
C ARG A 254 -12.09 -0.20 6.46
N ASN A 255 -11.01 -0.30 7.22
CA ASN A 255 -9.86 -1.17 6.96
C ASN A 255 -9.90 -2.47 7.79
N ILE A 256 -10.97 -2.68 8.56
CA ILE A 256 -11.15 -3.88 9.39
C ILE A 256 -12.27 -4.71 8.80
N MET A 257 -11.97 -5.95 8.42
CA MET A 257 -12.94 -6.88 7.87
C MET A 257 -13.57 -7.69 9.00
N VAL A 258 -14.90 -7.82 8.98
CA VAL A 258 -15.67 -8.59 9.94
C VAL A 258 -16.72 -9.46 9.28
N LYS A 259 -17.03 -10.59 9.92
CA LYS A 259 -18.23 -11.39 9.64
C LYS A 259 -19.09 -11.51 10.90
N ILE A 260 -20.40 -11.53 10.70
CA ILE A 260 -21.36 -11.77 11.78
C ILE A 260 -21.73 -13.26 11.75
N GLY A 261 -21.36 -13.99 12.79
CA GLY A 261 -21.69 -15.40 12.95
C GLY A 261 -23.19 -15.62 13.17
N THR A 262 -23.65 -16.86 12.97
CA THR A 262 -25.05 -17.25 13.19
C THR A 262 -25.51 -17.09 14.64
N ASN A 263 -24.57 -17.03 15.58
CA ASN A 263 -24.76 -16.73 16.99
C ASN A 263 -24.80 -15.22 17.31
N GLY A 264 -24.74 -14.35 16.30
CA GLY A 264 -24.72 -12.89 16.44
C GLY A 264 -23.38 -12.30 16.87
N LEU A 265 -22.33 -13.12 17.00
CA LEU A 265 -20.99 -12.64 17.35
C LEU A 265 -20.30 -12.02 16.13
N VAL A 266 -19.62 -10.90 16.37
CA VAL A 266 -18.80 -10.23 15.35
C VAL A 266 -17.38 -10.79 15.43
N GLU A 267 -16.92 -11.41 14.36
CA GLU A 267 -15.57 -11.96 14.21
C GLU A 267 -14.76 -11.10 13.26
N VAL A 268 -13.58 -10.67 13.70
CA VAL A 268 -12.60 -9.95 12.87
C VAL A 268 -11.91 -10.96 11.97
N THR A 269 -12.11 -10.82 10.66
CA THR A 269 -11.55 -11.72 9.63
C THR A 269 -10.22 -11.21 9.08
N GLY A 270 -9.90 -9.92 9.28
CA GLY A 270 -8.56 -9.38 9.09
C GLY A 270 -8.50 -7.87 8.91
N VAL A 271 -7.29 -7.36 8.68
CA VAL A 271 -6.99 -5.94 8.46
C VAL A 271 -6.41 -5.75 7.05
N VAL A 272 -6.93 -4.78 6.31
CA VAL A 272 -6.59 -4.47 4.91
C VAL A 272 -6.00 -3.06 4.79
N ASP A 273 -5.48 -2.72 3.60
CA ASP A 273 -4.94 -1.39 3.27
C ASP A 273 -3.65 -1.04 4.04
N TRP A 274 -2.63 -1.88 3.86
CA TRP A 274 -1.32 -1.75 4.52
C TRP A 274 -0.38 -0.71 3.87
N GLU A 275 -0.91 0.23 3.09
CA GLU A 275 -0.10 1.21 2.34
C GLU A 275 0.69 2.19 3.21
N LEU A 276 0.24 2.39 4.46
CA LEU A 276 0.91 3.17 5.50
C LEU A 276 1.61 2.28 6.56
N GLY A 277 1.56 0.96 6.37
CA GLY A 277 2.14 -0.01 7.30
C GLY A 277 3.67 -0.01 7.25
N GLY A 278 4.29 -0.43 8.35
CA GLY A 278 5.75 -0.50 8.44
C GLY A 278 6.28 -0.44 9.87
N ALA A 279 7.58 -0.22 10.01
CA ALA A 279 8.24 -0.04 11.30
C ALA A 279 8.20 1.44 11.73
N TYR A 280 7.52 1.76 12.83
CA TYR A 280 7.37 3.13 13.33
C TYR A 280 7.49 3.17 14.87
N PRO A 281 7.70 4.36 15.46
CA PRO A 281 7.53 4.54 16.90
C PRO A 281 6.16 4.04 17.38
N GLU A 282 6.13 3.36 18.52
CA GLU A 282 4.92 2.67 19.01
C GLU A 282 3.71 3.58 19.24
N TYR A 283 3.92 4.88 19.45
CA TYR A 283 2.84 5.86 19.57
C TYR A 283 2.12 6.13 18.24
N TRP A 284 2.78 5.87 17.12
CA TRP A 284 2.32 6.25 15.78
C TRP A 284 0.98 5.60 15.43
N GLU A 285 0.78 4.33 15.80
CA GLU A 285 -0.51 3.65 15.59
C GLU A 285 -1.67 4.37 16.30
N TYR A 286 -1.47 4.76 17.56
CA TYR A 286 -2.49 5.44 18.36
C TYR A 286 -2.84 6.81 17.76
N VAL A 287 -1.82 7.58 17.38
CA VAL A 287 -2.01 8.90 16.76
C VAL A 287 -2.74 8.78 15.42
N LYS A 288 -2.34 7.83 14.58
CA LYS A 288 -2.95 7.65 13.25
C LYS A 288 -4.34 7.07 13.27
N ALA A 289 -4.66 6.17 14.21
CA ALA A 289 -6.03 5.67 14.41
C ALA A 289 -7.04 6.76 14.83
N LEU A 290 -6.54 7.92 15.29
CA LEU A 290 -7.36 9.07 15.67
C LEU A 290 -7.50 10.12 14.54
N ASN A 291 -6.88 9.93 13.38
CA ASN A 291 -6.90 10.93 12.30
C ASN A 291 -8.30 11.19 11.73
N THR A 292 -9.19 10.21 11.77
CA THR A 292 -10.57 10.34 11.25
C THR A 292 -11.57 10.73 12.32
N VAL A 293 -11.15 11.02 13.55
CA VAL A 293 -12.06 11.47 14.60
C VAL A 293 -12.62 12.84 14.23
N SER A 294 -13.92 12.90 14.01
CA SER A 294 -14.65 14.12 13.70
C SER A 294 -15.14 14.80 14.99
N PRO A 295 -14.97 16.12 15.15
CA PRO A 295 -15.57 16.86 16.25
C PRO A 295 -17.07 17.15 16.02
N ILE A 296 -17.62 16.79 14.85
CA ILE A 296 -18.98 17.13 14.43
C ILE A 296 -19.85 15.87 14.27
N GLU A 297 -19.27 14.80 13.72
CA GLU A 297 -20.01 13.55 13.50
C GLU A 297 -20.01 12.70 14.78
N GLU A 298 -21.18 12.21 15.17
CA GLU A 298 -21.30 11.28 16.29
C GLU A 298 -20.77 9.89 15.88
N ASP A 299 -19.51 9.64 16.21
CA ASP A 299 -18.88 8.33 16.11
C ASP A 299 -18.11 8.01 17.41
N ASP A 300 -18.32 6.81 17.94
CA ASP A 300 -17.69 6.32 19.16
C ASP A 300 -16.49 5.40 18.92
N TRP A 301 -16.04 5.21 17.66
CA TRP A 301 -14.87 4.38 17.33
C TRP A 301 -13.65 4.67 18.21
N SER A 302 -13.37 5.95 18.45
CA SER A 302 -12.25 6.39 19.29
C SER A 302 -12.29 5.84 20.72
N LEU A 303 -13.48 5.51 21.25
CA LEU A 303 -13.66 4.94 22.58
C LEU A 303 -13.37 3.42 22.63
N TYR A 304 -13.26 2.77 21.46
CA TYR A 304 -13.02 1.33 21.33
C TYR A 304 -11.71 1.01 20.61
N LEU A 305 -10.77 1.97 20.55
CA LEU A 305 -9.42 1.69 20.09
C LEU A 305 -8.79 0.56 20.92
N PRO A 306 -7.99 -0.33 20.33
CA PRO A 306 -7.36 -1.45 21.02
C PRO A 306 -6.15 -0.99 21.88
N THR A 307 -6.37 -0.05 22.81
CA THR A 307 -5.33 0.65 23.57
C THR A 307 -4.49 -0.26 24.45
N LYS A 308 -5.02 -1.42 24.86
CA LYS A 308 -4.23 -2.46 25.53
C LYS A 308 -3.02 -2.89 24.67
N ALA A 309 -3.20 -2.99 23.37
CA ALA A 309 -2.15 -3.37 22.43
C ALA A 309 -1.38 -2.15 21.92
N ILE A 310 -2.11 -1.10 21.55
CA ILE A 310 -1.52 0.04 20.86
C ILE A 310 -0.95 1.12 21.77
N GLY A 311 -1.25 1.06 23.08
CA GLY A 311 -0.94 2.09 24.06
C GLY A 311 -1.88 3.29 23.99
N GLU A 312 -1.75 4.19 24.95
CA GLU A 312 -2.47 5.48 25.01
C GLU A 312 -1.45 6.61 25.03
N TYR A 313 -1.40 7.36 23.93
CA TYR A 313 -0.38 8.40 23.71
C TYR A 313 -1.03 9.77 23.54
N GLY A 314 -1.80 10.20 24.55
CA GLY A 314 -2.53 11.47 24.51
C GLY A 314 -1.62 12.69 24.33
N GLY A 315 -0.44 12.68 24.95
CA GLY A 315 0.56 13.73 24.80
C GLY A 315 1.08 13.82 23.36
N ASP A 316 1.53 12.71 22.79
CA ASP A 316 2.02 12.64 21.41
C ASP A 316 0.93 12.97 20.40
N TYR A 317 -0.32 12.57 20.66
CA TYR A 317 -1.47 12.97 19.86
C TYR A 317 -1.66 14.49 19.86
N CYS A 318 -1.66 15.15 21.02
CA CYS A 318 -1.75 16.60 21.08
C CYS A 318 -0.62 17.30 20.32
N ILE A 319 0.60 16.79 20.41
CA ILE A 319 1.76 17.33 19.70
C ILE A 319 1.62 17.09 18.19
N ASP A 320 1.19 15.90 17.73
CA ASP A 320 0.99 15.62 16.29
C ASP A 320 -0.10 16.53 15.70
N ARG A 321 -1.15 16.86 16.46
CA ARG A 321 -2.15 17.85 16.04
C ARG A 321 -1.55 19.24 15.83
N LEU A 322 -0.59 19.66 16.66
CA LEU A 322 0.14 20.92 16.47
C LEU A 322 1.08 20.84 15.26
N VAL A 323 1.80 19.73 15.08
CA VAL A 323 2.65 19.50 13.91
C VAL A 323 1.81 19.52 12.63
N GLY A 324 0.59 18.97 12.65
CA GLY A 324 -0.32 18.99 11.50
C GLY A 324 -0.68 20.40 11.02
N GLN A 325 -0.72 21.39 11.91
CA GLN A 325 -0.99 22.79 11.55
C GLN A 325 0.12 23.43 10.71
N LEU A 326 1.33 22.84 10.68
CA LEU A 326 2.43 23.33 9.84
C LEU A 326 2.12 23.25 8.35
N PHE A 327 1.19 22.36 7.96
CA PHE A 327 0.90 21.99 6.57
C PHE A 327 -0.53 22.35 6.13
N CYS A 328 -1.28 23.08 6.97
CA CYS A 328 -2.60 23.61 6.68
C CYS A 328 -2.54 25.00 6.04
#